data_AF-B7K985-F1
#
_entry.id   AF-B7K985-F1
#
_cell.length_a   1.000
_cell.length_b   1.000
_cell.length_c   1.000
_cell.angle_alpha   90.00
_cell.angle_beta   90.00
_cell.angle_gamma   90.00
#
_symmetry.space_group_name_H-M   'P 1'
#
loop_
_entity.id
_entity.type
_entity.pdbx_description
1 polymer ?
#
loop_
_entity_poly.entity_id
_entity_poly.type
_entity_poly.pdbx_seq_one_letter_code
_entity_poly.pdbx_strand_id
1 'polypeptide(L)'
;MQPTDKFKLTEQQIINLENLRKKRGINQAKLAEQAKISLDDYKRFIGTKKDTEGYLERFKIENITETLGIKPTNIIEPREWKGEKLFKYTKNFDALIEEKTRRFVGRKYVFSEFQNFLNSQDRGDFTVVANPGEGKSAIASQYIKENPNCIYYFNVKSDSQNRADQFLDNVCHQLIYRYQLKEDTFSKELNKDGDILKELLQTISDKLSEGEKLIIVVDALDEVDLNSQTEGSNVLYLPRYLPKSVYFFLTRRDTVLSVIFRKI
;
A
#
# COMPACT_ATOMS: atom_id res chain seq x y z
N MET A 1 23.03 6.42 -7.11
CA MET A 1 22.92 4.98 -7.44
C MET A 1 21.66 4.47 -6.74
N GLN A 2 20.58 4.24 -7.49
CA GLN A 2 19.26 3.96 -6.91
C GLN A 2 19.28 2.56 -6.26
N PRO A 3 18.89 2.39 -4.98
CA PRO A 3 18.70 1.07 -4.42
C PRO A 3 17.43 0.49 -5.07
N THR A 4 17.64 -0.36 -6.08
CA THR A 4 16.59 -1.20 -6.66
C THR A 4 15.98 -2.04 -5.54
N ASP A 5 14.64 -2.08 -5.47
CA ASP A 5 13.82 -2.86 -4.54
C ASP A 5 13.98 -4.38 -4.81
N LYS A 6 15.20 -4.82 -4.56
CA LYS A 6 15.66 -6.18 -4.73
C LYS A 6 15.84 -6.79 -3.37
N PHE A 7 15.38 -8.02 -3.25
CA PHE A 7 15.50 -8.78 -2.03
C PHE A 7 16.57 -9.83 -2.21
N LYS A 8 17.33 -10.04 -1.15
CA LYS A 8 18.17 -11.22 -1.01
C LYS A 8 17.60 -12.02 0.14
N LEU A 9 17.24 -13.27 -0.12
CA LEU A 9 16.71 -14.14 0.91
C LEU A 9 17.83 -14.56 1.88
N THR A 10 17.49 -14.67 3.16
CA THR A 10 18.32 -15.41 4.13
C THR A 10 18.26 -16.90 3.84
N GLU A 11 19.21 -17.67 4.37
CA GLU A 11 19.22 -19.14 4.22
C GLU A 11 17.89 -19.77 4.68
N GLN A 12 17.32 -19.28 5.79
CA GLN A 12 16.05 -19.77 6.31
C GLN A 12 14.88 -19.48 5.37
N GLN A 13 14.86 -18.29 4.75
CA GLN A 13 13.83 -17.91 3.78
C GLN A 13 13.97 -18.72 2.49
N ILE A 14 15.19 -19.02 2.03
CA ILE A 14 15.45 -19.90 0.88
C ILE A 14 14.92 -21.31 1.16
N ILE A 15 15.23 -21.88 2.33
CA ILE A 15 14.73 -23.21 2.75
C ILE A 15 13.20 -23.22 2.75
N ASN A 16 12.57 -22.18 3.29
CA ASN A 16 11.12 -22.05 3.32
C ASN A 16 10.51 -22.00 1.90
N LEU A 17 11.02 -21.12 1.03
CA LEU A 17 10.59 -21.04 -0.37
C LEU A 17 10.73 -22.39 -1.09
N GLU A 18 11.87 -23.07 -0.95
CA GLU A 18 12.09 -24.37 -1.60
C GLU A 18 11.18 -25.47 -1.04
N ASN A 19 10.86 -25.45 0.26
CA ASN A 19 9.90 -26.37 0.85
C ASN A 19 8.48 -26.13 0.33
N LEU A 20 8.05 -24.87 0.22
CA LEU A 20 6.75 -24.50 -0.36
C LEU A 20 6.65 -24.92 -1.84
N ARG A 21 7.72 -24.69 -2.60
CA ARG A 21 7.84 -25.16 -4.00
C ARG A 21 7.73 -26.68 -4.09
N LYS A 22 8.49 -27.43 -3.28
CA LYS A 22 8.45 -28.90 -3.26
C LYS A 22 7.08 -29.43 -2.88
N LYS A 23 6.40 -28.82 -1.90
CA LYS A 23 5.03 -29.16 -1.50
C LYS A 23 4.01 -28.98 -2.64
N ARG A 24 4.25 -28.04 -3.55
CA ARG A 24 3.46 -27.83 -4.78
C ARG A 24 3.83 -28.77 -5.93
N GLY A 25 4.86 -29.61 -5.78
CA GLY A 25 5.29 -30.57 -6.80
C GLY A 25 5.86 -29.93 -8.08
N ILE A 26 6.19 -28.64 -8.05
CA ILE A 26 6.74 -27.92 -9.22
C ILE A 26 8.27 -27.90 -9.15
N ASN A 27 8.96 -28.17 -10.25
CA ASN A 27 10.43 -28.05 -10.30
C ASN A 27 10.87 -26.59 -10.57
N GLN A 28 12.17 -26.29 -10.43
CA GLN A 28 12.68 -24.91 -10.57
C GLN A 28 12.47 -24.33 -11.98
N ALA A 29 12.68 -25.14 -13.03
CA ALA A 29 12.51 -24.71 -14.42
C ALA A 29 11.05 -24.36 -14.72
N LYS A 30 10.12 -25.23 -14.30
CA LYS A 30 8.68 -25.02 -14.45
C LYS A 30 8.18 -23.83 -13.64
N LEU A 31 8.71 -23.62 -12.42
CA LEU A 31 8.38 -22.44 -11.63
C LEU A 31 8.86 -21.16 -12.31
N ALA A 32 10.10 -21.12 -12.79
CA ALA A 32 10.63 -19.94 -13.49
C ALA A 32 9.82 -19.60 -14.74
N GLU A 33 9.48 -20.61 -15.54
CA GLU A 33 8.61 -20.47 -16.72
C GLU A 33 7.24 -19.90 -16.37
N GLN A 34 6.54 -20.49 -15.39
CA GLN A 34 5.20 -20.05 -14.98
C GLN A 34 5.20 -18.66 -14.34
N ALA A 35 6.23 -18.34 -13.56
CA ALA A 35 6.41 -17.02 -12.96
C ALA A 35 6.95 -15.97 -13.95
N LYS A 36 7.16 -16.33 -15.22
CA LYS A 36 7.68 -15.44 -16.27
C LYS A 36 9.02 -14.79 -15.88
N ILE A 37 9.91 -15.57 -15.29
CA ILE A 37 11.29 -15.16 -14.94
C ILE A 37 12.31 -16.11 -15.56
N SER A 38 13.57 -15.68 -15.68
CA SER A 38 14.61 -16.60 -16.15
C SER A 38 14.94 -17.65 -15.08
N LEU A 39 15.25 -18.87 -15.51
CA LEU A 39 15.72 -19.92 -14.60
C LEU A 39 17.02 -19.50 -13.89
N ASP A 40 17.86 -18.72 -14.57
CA ASP A 40 19.09 -18.19 -13.99
C ASP A 40 18.83 -17.19 -12.87
N ASP A 41 17.87 -16.27 -13.04
CA ASP A 41 17.45 -15.35 -11.99
C ASP A 41 16.95 -16.12 -10.77
N TYR A 42 16.10 -17.13 -10.98
CA TYR A 42 15.62 -17.98 -9.88
C TYR A 42 16.79 -18.69 -9.18
N LYS A 43 17.69 -19.32 -9.94
CA LYS A 43 18.85 -20.05 -9.40
C LYS A 43 19.80 -19.15 -8.60
N ARG A 44 20.02 -17.91 -9.06
CA ARG A 44 20.80 -16.89 -8.34
C ARG A 44 20.09 -16.49 -7.05
N PHE A 45 18.79 -16.23 -7.11
CA PHE A 45 17.99 -15.82 -5.96
C PHE A 45 18.01 -16.86 -4.82
N ILE A 46 18.01 -18.15 -5.15
CA ILE A 46 18.12 -19.24 -4.17
C ILE A 46 19.57 -19.69 -3.89
N GLY A 47 20.58 -19.02 -4.46
CA GLY A 47 22.00 -19.31 -4.20
C GLY A 47 22.57 -20.57 -4.88
N THR A 48 21.86 -21.18 -5.82
CA THR A 48 22.33 -22.36 -6.58
C THR A 48 23.23 -22.01 -7.77
N LYS A 49 23.30 -20.72 -8.15
CA LYS A 49 24.25 -20.18 -9.15
C LYS A 49 25.10 -19.10 -8.48
N LYS A 50 26.43 -19.25 -8.49
CA LYS A 50 27.40 -18.44 -7.70
C LYS A 50 28.03 -17.26 -8.45
N ASP A 51 27.45 -16.84 -9.57
CA ASP A 51 28.07 -15.84 -10.46
C ASP A 51 27.79 -14.38 -10.07
N THR A 52 26.77 -14.11 -9.25
CA THR A 52 26.35 -12.76 -8.84
C THR A 52 25.67 -12.76 -7.47
N GLU A 53 25.52 -11.58 -6.87
CA GLU A 53 24.74 -11.42 -5.64
C GLU A 53 23.27 -11.83 -5.88
N GLY A 54 22.73 -12.74 -5.06
CA GLY A 54 21.40 -13.37 -5.20
C GLY A 54 20.21 -12.46 -4.93
N TYR A 55 20.25 -11.24 -5.47
CA TYR A 55 19.18 -10.26 -5.40
C TYR A 55 18.15 -10.51 -6.50
N LEU A 56 16.87 -10.37 -6.18
CA LEU A 56 15.77 -10.46 -7.14
C LEU A 56 14.78 -9.31 -6.96
N GLU A 57 14.33 -8.73 -8.08
CA GLU A 57 13.38 -7.62 -8.06
C GLU A 57 12.03 -8.04 -7.44
N ARG A 58 11.40 -7.12 -6.69
CA ARG A 58 10.08 -7.32 -6.07
C ARG A 58 9.06 -8.01 -6.97
N PHE A 59 8.81 -7.48 -8.17
CA PHE A 59 7.78 -8.00 -9.07
C PHE A 59 8.04 -9.47 -9.47
N LYS A 60 9.32 -9.87 -9.59
CA LYS A 60 9.69 -11.26 -9.86
C LYS A 60 9.36 -12.16 -8.68
N ILE A 61 9.54 -11.66 -7.46
CA ILE A 61 9.15 -12.38 -6.23
C ILE A 61 7.63 -12.49 -6.13
N GLU A 62 6.89 -11.43 -6.47
CA GLU A 62 5.43 -11.44 -6.56
C GLU A 62 4.96 -12.54 -7.53
N ASN A 63 5.50 -12.59 -8.75
CA ASN A 63 5.18 -13.64 -9.73
C ASN A 63 5.49 -15.06 -9.22
N ILE A 64 6.63 -15.26 -8.55
CA ILE A 64 6.98 -16.55 -7.93
C ILE A 64 5.91 -16.93 -6.91
N THR A 65 5.55 -16.01 -6.03
CA THR A 65 4.61 -16.27 -4.93
C THR A 65 3.19 -16.51 -5.44
N GLU A 66 2.75 -15.77 -6.45
CA GLU A 66 1.46 -15.96 -7.13
C GLU A 66 1.40 -17.35 -7.78
N THR A 67 2.45 -17.75 -8.50
CA THR A 67 2.56 -19.10 -9.11
C THR A 67 2.47 -20.20 -8.05
N LEU A 68 3.02 -19.96 -6.86
CA LEU A 68 2.95 -20.89 -5.72
C LEU A 68 1.65 -20.75 -4.92
N GLY A 69 0.77 -19.81 -5.26
CA GLY A 69 -0.47 -19.51 -4.55
C GLY A 69 -0.23 -19.12 -3.08
N ILE A 70 0.81 -18.34 -2.82
CA ILE A 70 1.19 -17.82 -1.50
C ILE A 70 1.42 -16.30 -1.60
N LYS A 71 1.51 -15.61 -0.46
CA LYS A 71 1.91 -14.20 -0.41
C LYS A 71 3.43 -14.08 -0.28
N PRO A 72 4.06 -13.00 -0.79
CA PRO A 72 5.49 -12.71 -0.54
C PRO A 72 5.85 -12.74 0.95
N THR A 73 4.93 -12.30 1.81
CA THR A 73 5.08 -12.30 3.26
C THR A 73 5.09 -13.68 3.91
N ASN A 74 4.80 -14.75 3.15
CA ASN A 74 5.02 -16.11 3.60
C ASN A 74 6.50 -16.54 3.51
N ILE A 75 7.32 -15.80 2.77
CA ILE A 75 8.75 -16.08 2.56
C ILE A 75 9.60 -14.98 3.19
N ILE A 76 9.26 -13.72 2.95
CA ILE A 76 10.01 -12.54 3.41
C ILE A 76 9.25 -11.93 4.58
N GLU A 77 9.94 -11.53 5.64
CA GLU A 77 9.29 -10.89 6.78
C GLU A 77 8.49 -9.66 6.32
N PRO A 78 7.25 -9.42 6.78
CA PRO A 78 6.45 -8.29 6.32
C PRO A 78 7.15 -6.94 6.41
N ARG A 79 8.03 -6.76 7.41
CA ARG A 79 8.86 -5.55 7.58
C ARG A 79 9.94 -5.45 6.52
N GLU A 80 10.65 -6.54 6.25
CA GLU A 80 11.66 -6.61 5.19
C GLU A 80 11.00 -6.37 3.84
N TRP A 81 9.89 -7.06 3.56
CA TRP A 81 9.13 -6.93 2.31
C TRP A 81 8.66 -5.50 2.07
N LYS A 82 8.31 -4.73 3.10
CA LYS A 82 7.98 -3.30 2.92
C LYS A 82 9.20 -2.47 2.52
N GLY A 83 10.41 -2.84 2.93
CA GLY A 83 11.64 -2.08 2.72
C GLY A 83 11.83 -1.00 3.78
N GLU A 84 13.07 -0.76 4.23
CA GLU A 84 13.37 0.14 5.38
C GLU A 84 12.84 1.56 5.20
N LYS A 85 12.93 2.10 3.98
CA LYS A 85 12.43 3.45 3.66
C LYS A 85 10.91 3.54 3.81
N LEU A 86 10.16 2.55 3.32
CA LEU A 86 8.70 2.49 3.49
C LEU A 86 8.31 2.18 4.95
N PHE A 87 9.11 1.35 5.63
CA PHE A 87 8.91 1.01 7.04
C PHE A 87 8.93 2.25 7.93
N LYS A 88 9.82 3.22 7.67
CA LYS A 88 9.85 4.51 8.39
C LYS A 88 8.47 5.19 8.45
N TYR A 89 7.71 5.16 7.36
CA TYR A 89 6.42 5.86 7.23
C TYR A 89 5.23 5.03 7.69
N THR A 90 5.40 3.71 7.82
CA THR A 90 4.31 2.78 8.13
C THR A 90 4.35 2.24 9.55
N LYS A 91 5.54 2.15 10.16
CA LYS A 91 5.77 1.51 11.49
C LYS A 91 4.99 2.15 12.63
N ASN A 92 4.73 3.45 12.55
CA ASN A 92 4.02 4.17 13.63
C ASN A 92 2.56 3.72 13.77
N PHE A 93 2.02 3.04 12.75
CA PHE A 93 0.67 2.50 12.76
C PHE A 93 0.59 1.02 13.13
N ASP A 94 1.72 0.31 13.26
CA ASP A 94 1.71 -1.15 13.47
C ASP A 94 0.94 -1.53 14.76
N ALA A 95 1.21 -0.82 15.87
CA ALA A 95 0.53 -1.06 17.14
C ALA A 95 -0.98 -0.79 17.05
N LEU A 96 -1.37 0.28 16.35
CA LEU A 96 -2.77 0.61 16.10
C LEU A 96 -3.45 -0.48 15.27
N ILE A 97 -2.84 -0.90 14.16
CA ILE A 97 -3.38 -1.95 13.30
C ILE A 97 -3.51 -3.27 14.07
N GLU A 98 -2.52 -3.64 14.88
CA GLU A 98 -2.57 -4.83 15.72
C GLU A 98 -3.71 -4.76 16.74
N GLU A 99 -3.83 -3.65 17.47
CA GLU A 99 -4.90 -3.42 18.44
C GLU A 99 -6.28 -3.54 17.77
N LYS A 100 -6.50 -2.81 16.67
CA LYS A 100 -7.80 -2.76 16.00
C LYS A 100 -8.17 -4.08 15.32
N THR A 101 -7.20 -4.92 14.96
CA THR A 101 -7.46 -6.21 14.29
C THR A 101 -7.50 -7.42 15.24
N ARG A 102 -7.10 -7.29 16.51
CA ARG A 102 -6.93 -8.42 17.44
C ARG A 102 -8.17 -9.30 17.63
N ARG A 103 -9.37 -8.71 17.60
CA ARG A 103 -10.66 -9.40 17.75
C ARG A 103 -11.64 -9.01 16.64
N PHE A 104 -11.11 -8.63 15.48
CA PHE A 104 -11.93 -8.22 14.36
C PHE A 104 -12.75 -9.40 13.84
N VAL A 105 -14.08 -9.25 13.83
CA VAL A 105 -15.02 -10.24 13.33
C VAL A 105 -16.17 -9.55 12.58
N GLY A 106 -16.74 -10.26 11.59
CA GLY A 106 -17.86 -9.77 10.79
C GLY A 106 -17.48 -8.75 9.73
N ARG A 107 -18.44 -7.89 9.33
CA ARG A 107 -18.25 -6.75 8.40
C ARG A 107 -17.76 -7.11 6.99
N LYS A 108 -17.85 -8.39 6.62
CA LYS A 108 -17.54 -8.88 5.26
C LYS A 108 -18.28 -8.11 4.17
N TYR A 109 -19.52 -7.70 4.45
CA TYR A 109 -20.32 -6.91 3.52
C TYR A 109 -19.62 -5.60 3.10
N VAL A 110 -18.86 -4.93 3.99
CA VAL A 110 -18.14 -3.70 3.64
C VAL A 110 -17.03 -3.99 2.64
N PHE A 111 -16.28 -5.08 2.83
CA PHE A 111 -15.23 -5.49 1.89
C PHE A 111 -15.81 -5.98 0.56
N SER A 112 -16.95 -6.66 0.59
CA SER A 112 -17.68 -7.03 -0.63
C SER A 112 -18.14 -5.81 -1.42
N GLU A 113 -18.72 -4.81 -0.74
CA GLU A 113 -19.11 -3.55 -1.38
C GLU A 113 -17.89 -2.79 -1.93
N PHE A 114 -16.79 -2.75 -1.19
CA PHE A 114 -15.57 -2.13 -1.69
C PHE A 114 -15.02 -2.87 -2.92
N GLN A 115 -15.05 -4.21 -2.92
CA GLN A 115 -14.64 -5.00 -4.07
C GLN A 115 -15.54 -4.77 -5.29
N ASN A 116 -16.87 -4.66 -5.08
CA ASN A 116 -17.81 -4.31 -6.14
C ASN A 116 -17.52 -2.92 -6.70
N PHE A 117 -17.25 -1.94 -5.83
CA PHE A 117 -16.81 -0.61 -6.23
C PHE A 117 -15.55 -0.66 -7.11
N LEU A 118 -14.51 -1.37 -6.67
CA LEU A 118 -13.27 -1.54 -7.44
C LEU A 118 -13.46 -2.25 -8.79
N ASN A 119 -14.53 -3.02 -8.97
CA ASN A 119 -14.84 -3.73 -10.21
C ASN A 119 -15.78 -2.95 -11.14
N SER A 120 -16.54 -1.99 -10.58
CA SER A 120 -17.56 -1.23 -11.33
C SER A 120 -17.10 0.17 -11.73
N GLN A 121 -16.11 0.73 -11.04
CA GLN A 121 -15.56 2.05 -11.29
C GLN A 121 -14.13 1.93 -11.82
N ASP A 122 -13.70 2.90 -12.65
CA ASP A 122 -12.31 2.97 -13.12
C ASP A 122 -11.39 3.78 -12.18
N ARG A 123 -11.97 4.48 -11.18
CA ARG A 123 -11.31 5.26 -10.11
C ARG A 123 -12.35 5.74 -9.08
N GLY A 124 -11.92 6.29 -7.94
CA GLY A 124 -12.81 7.05 -7.05
C GLY A 124 -12.59 6.84 -5.55
N ASP A 125 -13.47 7.46 -4.75
CA ASP A 125 -13.44 7.36 -3.29
C ASP A 125 -14.58 6.45 -2.78
N PHE A 126 -14.23 5.45 -1.98
CA PHE A 126 -15.17 4.65 -1.21
C PHE A 126 -15.11 5.07 0.26
N THR A 127 -16.18 5.67 0.78
CA THR A 127 -16.19 6.21 2.14
C THR A 127 -17.09 5.40 3.07
N VAL A 128 -16.51 4.85 4.14
CA VAL A 128 -17.25 4.24 5.24
C VAL A 128 -17.63 5.32 6.25
N VAL A 129 -18.93 5.60 6.35
CA VAL A 129 -19.52 6.57 7.27
C VAL A 129 -20.25 5.83 8.38
N ALA A 130 -19.93 6.12 9.64
CA ALA A 130 -20.60 5.52 10.80
C ALA A 130 -20.35 6.33 12.06
N ASN A 131 -21.13 6.07 13.13
CA ASN A 131 -20.94 6.71 14.43
C ASN A 131 -19.61 6.31 15.12
N PRO A 132 -19.15 7.08 16.13
CA PRO A 132 -18.05 6.66 17.00
C PRO A 132 -18.30 5.27 17.60
N GLY A 133 -17.26 4.44 17.69
CA GLY A 133 -17.36 3.08 18.25
C GLY A 133 -17.84 1.98 17.30
N GLU A 134 -18.36 2.31 16.12
CA GLU A 134 -18.90 1.31 15.16
C GLU A 134 -17.84 0.44 14.45
N GLY A 135 -16.55 0.74 14.69
CA GLY A 135 -15.44 -0.06 14.18
C GLY A 135 -14.89 0.37 12.82
N LYS A 136 -15.05 1.65 12.42
CA LYS A 136 -14.48 2.21 11.18
C LYS A 136 -12.97 1.98 11.05
N SER A 137 -12.20 2.41 12.06
CA SER A 137 -10.76 2.19 12.09
C SER A 137 -10.41 0.70 12.08
N ALA A 138 -11.23 -0.15 12.70
CA ALA A 138 -11.04 -1.58 12.67
C ALA A 138 -11.25 -2.18 11.26
N ILE A 139 -12.22 -1.66 10.49
CA ILE A 139 -12.42 -2.02 9.08
C ILE A 139 -11.20 -1.59 8.25
N ALA A 140 -10.73 -0.35 8.41
CA ALA A 140 -9.55 0.16 7.69
C ALA A 140 -8.29 -0.65 8.03
N SER A 141 -8.02 -0.88 9.31
CA SER A 141 -6.88 -1.70 9.77
C SER A 141 -6.95 -3.14 9.27
N GLN A 142 -8.15 -3.75 9.26
CA GLN A 142 -8.32 -5.10 8.73
C GLN A 142 -8.05 -5.15 7.23
N TYR A 143 -8.54 -4.16 6.46
CA TYR A 143 -8.26 -4.08 5.03
C TYR A 143 -6.75 -3.98 4.75
N ILE A 144 -6.05 -3.10 5.47
CA ILE A 144 -4.59 -2.92 5.35
C ILE A 144 -3.84 -4.22 5.68
N LYS A 145 -4.26 -4.92 6.74
CA LYS A 145 -3.66 -6.20 7.15
C LYS A 145 -3.82 -7.29 6.07
N GLU A 146 -4.96 -7.33 5.40
CA GLU A 146 -5.24 -8.30 4.33
C GLU A 146 -4.56 -7.92 3.00
N ASN A 147 -4.37 -6.61 2.78
CA ASN A 147 -3.83 -6.01 1.56
C ASN A 147 -2.55 -5.19 1.85
N PRO A 148 -1.41 -5.84 2.16
CA PRO A 148 -0.19 -5.16 2.61
C PRO A 148 0.46 -4.24 1.57
N ASN A 149 -0.03 -4.25 0.33
CA ASN A 149 0.43 -3.42 -0.77
C ASN A 149 -0.25 -2.06 -0.85
N CYS A 150 -1.32 -1.81 -0.09
CA CYS A 150 -1.97 -0.50 -0.08
C CYS A 150 -1.10 0.55 0.62
N ILE A 151 -1.29 1.80 0.22
CA ILE A 151 -0.77 2.97 0.94
C ILE A 151 -1.77 3.33 2.03
N TYR A 152 -1.32 3.77 3.21
CA TYR A 152 -2.27 4.07 4.27
C TYR A 152 -1.83 5.16 5.26
N TYR A 153 -2.79 5.88 5.82
CA TYR A 153 -2.58 6.88 6.86
C TYR A 153 -3.74 6.90 7.85
N PHE A 154 -3.44 7.01 9.14
CA PHE A 154 -4.44 7.21 10.18
C PHE A 154 -4.34 8.63 10.72
N ASN A 155 -5.45 9.37 10.66
CA ASN A 155 -5.58 10.61 11.40
C ASN A 155 -5.93 10.28 12.86
N VAL A 156 -5.11 10.75 13.79
CA VAL A 156 -5.27 10.52 15.23
C VAL A 156 -5.11 11.85 15.93
N LYS A 157 -6.23 12.48 16.30
CA LYS A 157 -6.22 13.82 16.92
C LYS A 157 -5.51 13.84 18.27
N SER A 158 -5.62 12.77 19.06
CA SER A 158 -4.96 12.68 20.38
C SER A 158 -3.44 12.73 20.29
N ASP A 159 -2.88 12.30 19.16
CA ASP A 159 -1.44 12.12 18.98
C ASP A 159 -0.82 13.25 18.14
N SER A 160 -1.60 14.32 17.89
CA SER A 160 -1.23 15.40 16.96
C SER A 160 -0.79 14.88 15.58
N GLN A 161 -1.38 13.77 15.15
CA GLN A 161 -1.13 13.12 13.87
C GLN A 161 -2.37 13.24 12.98
N ASN A 162 -2.73 14.47 12.67
CA ASN A 162 -3.99 14.78 11.99
C ASN A 162 -3.89 16.04 11.12
N ARG A 163 -2.67 16.49 10.81
CA ARG A 163 -2.44 17.64 9.95
C ARG A 163 -2.17 17.22 8.51
N ALA A 164 -2.55 18.09 7.57
CA ALA A 164 -2.37 17.85 6.15
C ALA A 164 -0.90 17.70 5.73
N ASP A 165 0.02 18.46 6.33
CA ASP A 165 1.47 18.36 6.06
C ASP A 165 2.02 16.97 6.42
N GLN A 166 1.59 16.41 7.55
CA GLN A 166 1.99 15.07 8.00
C GLN A 166 1.42 13.97 7.10
N PHE A 167 0.17 14.13 6.67
CA PHE A 167 -0.45 13.22 5.69
C PHE A 167 0.31 13.24 4.37
N LEU A 168 0.55 14.43 3.81
CA LEU A 168 1.26 14.60 2.54
C LEU A 168 2.68 14.05 2.62
N ASP A 169 3.44 14.41 3.66
CA ASP A 169 4.78 13.85 3.88
C ASP A 169 4.71 12.32 3.91
N ASN A 170 3.78 11.74 4.66
CA ASN A 170 3.73 10.30 4.81
C ASN A 170 3.29 9.57 3.52
N VAL A 171 2.13 9.92 2.97
CA VAL A 171 1.55 9.25 1.81
C VAL A 171 2.41 9.44 0.57
N CYS A 172 2.94 10.65 0.32
CA CYS A 172 3.81 10.88 -0.84
C CYS A 172 5.09 10.04 -0.75
N HIS A 173 5.73 9.93 0.41
CA HIS A 173 6.91 9.06 0.57
C HIS A 173 6.56 7.58 0.43
N GLN A 174 5.42 7.13 0.95
CA GLN A 174 4.98 5.75 0.70
C GLN A 174 4.80 5.46 -0.79
N LEU A 175 4.18 6.37 -1.55
CA LEU A 175 4.00 6.27 -3.00
C LEU A 175 5.36 6.23 -3.72
N ILE A 176 6.26 7.17 -3.40
CA ILE A 176 7.59 7.25 -3.99
C ILE A 176 8.37 5.95 -3.80
N TYR A 177 8.40 5.42 -2.57
CA TYR A 177 9.16 4.20 -2.29
C TYR A 177 8.51 2.96 -2.86
N ARG A 178 7.17 2.86 -2.77
CA ARG A 178 6.45 1.69 -3.29
C ARG A 178 6.55 1.54 -4.81
N TYR A 179 6.61 2.67 -5.52
CA TYR A 179 6.64 2.72 -6.99
C TYR A 179 8.00 3.16 -7.56
N GLN A 180 9.04 3.22 -6.71
CA GLN A 180 10.43 3.54 -7.09
C GLN A 180 10.56 4.80 -7.95
N LEU A 181 9.84 5.85 -7.56
CA LEU A 181 9.92 7.15 -8.21
C LEU A 181 11.23 7.85 -7.79
N LYS A 182 11.77 8.70 -8.66
CA LYS A 182 13.03 9.42 -8.35
C LYS A 182 12.78 10.39 -7.20
N GLU A 183 13.51 10.25 -6.09
CA GLU A 183 13.40 11.14 -4.92
C GLU A 183 13.67 12.61 -5.29
N ASP A 184 14.60 12.84 -6.22
CA ASP A 184 15.06 14.14 -6.69
C ASP A 184 13.95 14.97 -7.37
N THR A 185 12.84 14.33 -7.75
CA THR A 185 11.66 14.99 -8.32
C THR A 185 10.88 15.80 -7.28
N PHE A 186 11.11 15.58 -5.97
CA PHE A 186 10.27 16.10 -4.90
C PHE A 186 11.10 16.97 -3.94
N SER A 187 11.26 18.26 -4.26
CA SER A 187 11.87 19.20 -3.33
C SER A 187 10.94 19.42 -2.13
N LYS A 188 11.52 19.47 -0.92
CA LYS A 188 10.80 19.67 0.36
C LYS A 188 9.90 20.91 0.43
N GLU A 189 10.03 21.83 -0.53
CA GLU A 189 9.29 23.09 -0.58
C GLU A 189 7.92 23.00 -1.28
N LEU A 190 7.63 21.90 -1.98
CA LEU A 190 6.44 21.76 -2.85
C LEU A 190 5.17 21.23 -2.13
N ASN A 191 5.25 20.83 -0.86
CA ASN A 191 4.18 20.09 -0.17
C ASN A 191 3.09 20.98 0.50
N LYS A 192 3.00 22.27 0.17
CA LYS A 192 2.08 23.17 0.88
C LYS A 192 0.61 23.09 0.41
N ASP A 193 0.36 22.69 -0.83
CA ASP A 193 -1.00 22.75 -1.41
C ASP A 193 -1.46 21.46 -2.12
N GLY A 194 -0.77 20.33 -1.92
CA GLY A 194 -1.18 19.01 -2.44
C GLY A 194 -0.86 18.74 -3.92
N ASP A 195 -0.21 19.66 -4.62
CA ASP A 195 0.18 19.49 -6.03
C ASP A 195 1.06 18.25 -6.26
N ILE A 196 2.01 17.98 -5.34
CA ILE A 196 2.85 16.77 -5.40
C ILE A 196 1.99 15.50 -5.39
N LEU A 197 1.00 15.43 -4.49
CA LEU A 197 0.16 14.24 -4.39
C LEU A 197 -0.52 13.98 -5.74
N LYS A 198 -1.08 15.02 -6.37
CA LYS A 198 -1.72 14.90 -7.68
C LYS A 198 -0.75 14.40 -8.76
N GLU A 199 0.47 14.94 -8.82
CA GLU A 199 1.50 14.51 -9.78
C GLU A 199 1.92 13.05 -9.57
N LEU A 200 2.10 12.64 -8.31
CA LEU A 200 2.43 11.27 -7.94
C LEU A 200 1.36 10.29 -8.36
N LEU A 201 0.09 10.60 -8.07
CA LEU A 201 -1.03 9.74 -8.45
C LEU A 201 -1.12 9.58 -9.96
N GLN A 202 -0.90 10.66 -10.72
CA GLN A 202 -0.92 10.61 -12.19
C GLN A 202 0.24 9.76 -12.73
N THR A 203 1.45 10.01 -12.24
CA THR A 203 2.65 9.27 -12.65
C THR A 203 2.52 7.77 -12.36
N ILE A 204 1.92 7.40 -11.24
CA ILE A 204 1.70 6.01 -10.88
C ILE A 204 0.60 5.41 -11.77
N SER A 205 -0.53 6.09 -11.94
CA SER A 205 -1.60 5.66 -12.85
C SER A 205 -1.08 5.32 -14.24
N ASP A 206 -0.20 6.14 -14.81
CA ASP A 206 0.35 5.92 -16.16
C ASP A 206 1.31 4.73 -16.24
N LYS A 207 1.79 4.22 -15.09
CA LYS A 207 2.69 3.06 -14.98
C LYS A 207 1.97 1.77 -14.60
N LEU A 208 0.73 1.84 -14.12
CA LEU A 208 -0.02 0.65 -13.72
C LEU A 208 -0.36 -0.18 -14.96
N SER A 209 -0.11 -1.48 -14.86
CA SER A 209 -0.48 -2.47 -15.88
C SER A 209 -2.00 -2.72 -15.86
N GLU A 210 -2.52 -3.36 -16.90
CA GLU A 210 -3.93 -3.71 -16.97
C GLU A 210 -4.35 -4.57 -15.76
N GLY A 211 -5.42 -4.14 -15.07
CA GLY A 211 -5.92 -4.78 -13.86
C GLY A 211 -5.24 -4.35 -12.55
N GLU A 212 -4.09 -3.69 -12.60
CA GLU A 212 -3.43 -3.15 -11.40
C GLU A 212 -4.17 -1.91 -10.87
N LYS A 213 -4.19 -1.75 -9.54
CA LYS A 213 -4.90 -0.66 -8.85
C LYS A 213 -4.02 -0.07 -7.75
N LEU A 214 -3.99 1.26 -7.67
CA LEU A 214 -3.46 1.97 -6.52
C LEU A 214 -4.59 2.20 -5.52
N ILE A 215 -4.44 1.66 -4.30
CA ILE A 215 -5.41 1.83 -3.22
C ILE A 215 -4.75 2.57 -2.06
N ILE A 216 -5.37 3.67 -1.64
CA ILE A 216 -4.92 4.52 -0.54
C ILE A 216 -5.99 4.53 0.56
N VAL A 217 -5.64 4.01 1.74
CA VAL A 217 -6.54 3.95 2.88
C VAL A 217 -6.30 5.14 3.80
N VAL A 218 -7.32 5.95 4.05
CA VAL A 218 -7.22 7.09 4.97
C VAL A 218 -8.29 6.98 6.04
N ASP A 219 -7.86 6.74 7.28
CA ASP A 219 -8.76 6.59 8.41
C ASP A 219 -9.05 7.94 9.08
N ALA A 220 -10.28 8.08 9.57
CA ALA A 220 -10.77 9.16 10.42
C ALA A 220 -10.61 10.57 9.84
N LEU A 221 -11.14 10.81 8.64
CA LEU A 221 -11.14 12.15 8.03
C LEU A 221 -11.82 13.23 8.89
N ASP A 222 -12.72 12.84 9.79
CA ASP A 222 -13.34 13.74 10.76
C ASP A 222 -12.39 14.23 11.86
N GLU A 223 -11.22 13.62 12.01
CA GLU A 223 -10.21 14.01 13.00
C GLU A 223 -9.17 14.99 12.47
N VAL A 224 -9.20 15.30 11.17
CA VAL A 224 -8.25 16.22 10.52
C VAL A 224 -8.32 17.61 11.15
N ASP A 225 -7.16 18.20 11.43
CA ASP A 225 -7.04 19.60 11.83
C ASP A 225 -7.21 20.51 10.61
N LEU A 226 -8.45 20.93 10.34
CA LEU A 226 -8.77 21.81 9.22
C LEU A 226 -8.14 23.21 9.35
N ASN A 227 -7.71 23.62 10.54
CA ASN A 227 -7.03 24.90 10.73
C ASN A 227 -5.56 24.85 10.28
N SER A 228 -5.01 23.66 10.06
CA SER A 228 -3.63 23.46 9.60
C SER A 228 -3.50 23.42 8.07
N GLN A 229 -4.56 23.71 7.32
CA GLN A 229 -4.58 23.72 5.86
C GLN A 229 -5.14 25.03 5.30
N THR A 230 -4.85 25.29 4.03
CA THR A 230 -5.31 26.48 3.29
C THR A 230 -6.84 26.54 3.31
N GLU A 231 -7.42 27.68 3.70
CA GLU A 231 -8.88 27.84 3.74
C GLU A 231 -9.52 27.57 2.36
N GLY A 232 -10.62 26.83 2.34
CA GLY A 232 -11.32 26.44 1.11
C GLY A 232 -10.68 25.30 0.31
N SER A 233 -9.53 24.77 0.75
CA SER A 233 -8.94 23.55 0.17
C SER A 233 -9.73 22.29 0.56
N ASN A 234 -9.58 21.23 -0.24
CA ASN A 234 -10.12 19.92 0.13
C ASN A 234 -9.42 19.38 1.39
N VAL A 235 -10.12 18.57 2.20
CA VAL A 235 -9.55 17.90 3.37
C VAL A 235 -8.27 17.16 2.96
N LEU A 236 -7.16 17.39 3.69
CA LEU A 236 -5.83 16.81 3.40
C LEU A 236 -5.27 17.12 2.00
N TYR A 237 -5.77 18.17 1.35
CA TYR A 237 -5.49 18.49 -0.06
C TYR A 237 -5.77 17.32 -1.02
N LEU A 238 -6.75 16.47 -0.70
CA LEU A 238 -7.14 15.38 -1.59
C LEU A 238 -7.58 15.95 -2.95
N PRO A 239 -7.08 15.38 -4.07
CA PRO A 239 -7.37 15.91 -5.40
C PRO A 239 -8.85 15.74 -5.74
N ARG A 240 -9.44 16.76 -6.37
CA ARG A 240 -10.84 16.71 -6.81
C ARG A 240 -11.10 15.66 -7.90
N TYR A 241 -10.09 15.36 -8.71
CA TYR A 241 -10.19 14.39 -9.80
C TYR A 241 -9.06 13.39 -9.67
N LEU A 242 -9.41 12.10 -9.71
CA LEU A 242 -8.44 11.02 -9.64
C LEU A 242 -8.02 10.55 -11.04
N PRO A 243 -6.75 10.15 -11.23
CA PRO A 243 -6.31 9.38 -12.38
C PRO A 243 -6.99 8.00 -12.43
N LYS A 244 -6.88 7.30 -13.57
CA LYS A 244 -7.43 5.94 -13.71
C LYS A 244 -6.73 4.99 -12.75
N SER A 245 -7.44 3.95 -12.33
CA SER A 245 -6.94 2.90 -11.43
C SER A 245 -6.48 3.39 -10.06
N VAL A 246 -6.83 4.62 -9.66
CA VAL A 246 -6.55 5.19 -8.33
C VAL A 246 -7.82 5.23 -7.50
N TYR A 247 -7.75 4.66 -6.30
CA TYR A 247 -8.89 4.56 -5.40
C TYR A 247 -8.51 4.95 -3.98
N PHE A 248 -9.40 5.67 -3.31
CA PHE A 248 -9.30 5.90 -1.87
C PHE A 248 -10.32 5.04 -1.11
N PHE A 249 -9.88 4.42 -0.03
CA PHE A 249 -10.73 3.88 1.02
C PHE A 249 -10.70 4.85 2.18
N LEU A 250 -11.80 5.58 2.39
CA LEU A 250 -11.89 6.62 3.40
C LEU A 250 -12.78 6.16 4.56
N THR A 251 -12.47 6.58 5.78
CA THR A 251 -13.43 6.48 6.89
C THR A 251 -13.68 7.85 7.50
N ARG A 252 -14.92 8.08 7.95
CA ARG A 252 -15.28 9.29 8.70
C ARG A 252 -16.49 9.09 9.59
N ARG A 253 -16.66 9.95 10.59
CA ARG A 253 -17.91 10.04 11.36
C ARG A 253 -19.07 10.50 10.49
N ASP A 254 -20.27 10.05 10.87
CA ASP A 254 -21.53 10.56 10.35
C ASP A 254 -21.85 11.94 10.96
N THR A 255 -20.97 12.88 10.70
CA THR A 255 -21.20 14.30 10.94
C THR A 255 -21.14 15.01 9.59
N VAL A 256 -21.86 16.12 9.47
CA VAL A 256 -21.70 17.01 8.32
C VAL A 256 -20.29 17.59 8.41
N LEU A 257 -19.35 17.02 7.65
CA LEU A 257 -18.17 17.79 7.28
C LEU A 257 -18.69 18.96 6.47
N SER A 258 -18.50 20.19 6.94
CA SER A 258 -18.81 21.42 6.21
C SER A 258 -17.89 21.64 4.99
N VAL A 259 -17.28 20.57 4.45
CA VAL A 259 -16.38 20.60 3.31
C VAL A 259 -17.06 19.93 2.12
N ILE A 260 -16.93 20.59 0.97
CA ILE A 260 -17.53 20.22 -0.32
C ILE A 260 -16.87 18.93 -0.85
N PHE A 261 -17.38 17.76 -0.44
CA PHE A 261 -17.28 16.57 -1.29
C PHE A 261 -18.29 16.74 -2.42
N ARG A 262 -17.87 17.38 -3.52
CA ARG A 262 -18.63 17.25 -4.78
C ARG A 262 -18.45 15.82 -5.24
N LYS A 263 -19.45 14.98 -4.95
CA LYS A 263 -19.67 13.71 -5.64
C LYS A 263 -19.47 13.96 -7.14
N ILE A 264 -18.71 13.06 -7.77
CA ILE A 264 -18.63 12.91 -9.22
C ILE A 264 -20.04 12.61 -9.75
#